data_AF-A0A9X0HLT3-F1
#
_entry.id   AF-A0A9X0HLT3-F1
#
_cell.length_a   1.000
_cell.length_b   1.000
_cell.length_c   1.000
_cell.angle_alpha   90.00
_cell.angle_beta   90.00
_cell.angle_gamma   90.00
#
_symmetry.space_group_name_H-M   'P 1'
#
loop_
_entity.id
_entity.type
_entity.pdbx_description
1 polymer ?
#
loop_
_entity_poly.entity_id
_entity_poly.type
_entity_poly.pdbx_seq_one_letter_code
_entity_poly.pdbx_strand_id
1 'polypeptide(L)'
;MTSAYSIVLLLHSWSRWLVLIFGLIALFRALSGWLGRKPYTGADNGMGAAFIGSMHLQLLLGLILYFALSPFGVKGMEAAGGMGAVMKDPAARFWGVEHITTMVLAVVFAQIGRSLSKKPADDVTKHRRAAIYFGIALLLVLLMIPWGIWNPARPLFRF
;
A
#
# COMPACT_ATOMS: atom_id res chain seq x y z
N MET A 1 19.59 -2.32 -17.00
CA MET A 1 19.03 -2.45 -15.63
C MET A 1 19.73 -3.62 -14.95
N THR A 2 20.04 -3.53 -13.66
CA THR A 2 20.77 -4.60 -12.94
C THR A 2 19.84 -5.77 -12.62
N SER A 3 20.38 -6.97 -12.45
CA SER A 3 19.58 -8.15 -12.04
C SER A 3 18.85 -7.93 -10.72
N ALA A 4 19.47 -7.18 -9.79
CA ALA A 4 18.87 -6.82 -8.51
C ALA A 4 17.59 -5.97 -8.67
N TYR A 5 17.58 -5.01 -9.60
CA TYR A 5 16.38 -4.20 -9.88
C TYR A 5 15.21 -5.08 -10.30
N SER A 6 15.42 -5.97 -11.26
CA SER A 6 14.34 -6.82 -11.79
C SER A 6 13.76 -7.74 -10.72
N ILE A 7 14.61 -8.34 -9.88
CA ILE A 7 14.17 -9.21 -8.78
C ILE A 7 13.34 -8.44 -7.77
N VAL A 8 13.81 -7.28 -7.30
CA VAL A 8 13.08 -6.48 -6.30
C VAL A 8 11.77 -5.93 -6.89
N LEU A 9 11.79 -5.53 -8.16
CA LEU A 9 10.59 -5.08 -8.86
C LEU A 9 9.55 -6.19 -9.01
N LEU A 10 9.99 -7.41 -9.35
CA LEU A 10 9.14 -8.59 -9.40
C LEU A 10 8.49 -8.80 -8.03
N LEU A 11 9.28 -8.89 -6.97
CA LEU A 11 8.79 -9.10 -5.61
C LEU A 11 7.77 -8.01 -5.23
N HIS A 12 8.10 -6.73 -5.42
CA HIS A 12 7.20 -5.61 -5.12
C HIS A 12 5.91 -5.64 -5.95
N SER A 13 5.99 -6.03 -7.22
CA SER A 13 4.82 -6.12 -8.10
C SER A 13 3.91 -7.29 -7.73
N TRP A 14 4.45 -8.39 -7.20
CA TRP A 14 3.67 -9.55 -6.79
C TRP A 14 3.11 -9.39 -5.37
N SER A 15 3.87 -8.82 -4.44
CA SER A 15 3.43 -8.60 -3.06
C SER A 15 2.24 -7.64 -2.96
N ARG A 16 1.98 -6.80 -3.96
CA ARG A 16 0.76 -5.97 -4.02
C ARG A 16 -0.53 -6.81 -3.97
N TRP A 17 -0.51 -8.02 -4.52
CA TRP A 17 -1.68 -8.89 -4.48
C TRP A 17 -1.95 -9.40 -3.07
N LEU A 18 -0.91 -9.60 -2.25
CA LEU A 18 -1.06 -9.91 -0.82
C LEU A 18 -1.72 -8.73 -0.09
N VAL A 19 -1.30 -7.50 -0.39
CA VAL A 19 -1.91 -6.27 0.15
C VAL A 19 -3.40 -6.22 -0.16
N LEU A 20 -3.78 -6.47 -1.42
CA LEU A 20 -5.19 -6.44 -1.83
C LEU A 20 -5.99 -7.57 -1.18
N ILE A 21 -5.48 -8.81 -1.20
CA ILE A 21 -6.19 -9.97 -0.62
C ILE A 21 -6.40 -9.76 0.88
N PHE A 22 -5.33 -9.50 1.64
CA PHE A 22 -5.46 -9.33 3.09
C PHE A 22 -6.22 -8.07 3.47
N GLY A 23 -6.04 -6.98 2.71
CA GLY A 23 -6.80 -5.76 2.92
C GLY A 23 -8.30 -5.96 2.70
N LEU A 24 -8.71 -6.55 1.58
CA LEU A 24 -10.12 -6.79 1.28
C LEU A 24 -10.77 -7.70 2.34
N ILE A 25 -10.08 -8.75 2.76
CA ILE A 25 -10.57 -9.63 3.84
C ILE A 25 -10.68 -8.86 5.16
N ALA A 26 -9.64 -8.09 5.54
CA ALA A 26 -9.65 -7.32 6.78
C ALA A 26 -10.75 -6.27 6.79
N LEU A 27 -10.98 -5.57 5.67
CA LEU A 27 -12.05 -4.58 5.52
C LEU A 27 -13.42 -5.24 5.56
N PHE A 28 -13.62 -6.35 4.84
CA PHE A 28 -14.88 -7.09 4.86
C PHE A 28 -15.25 -7.55 6.27
N ARG A 29 -14.28 -8.10 7.02
CA ARG A 29 -14.49 -8.52 8.41
C ARG A 29 -14.82 -7.35 9.32
N ALA A 30 -14.10 -6.24 9.19
CA ALA A 30 -14.34 -5.03 9.98
C ALA A 30 -15.73 -4.42 9.70
N LEU A 31 -16.14 -4.34 8.43
CA LEU A 31 -17.50 -3.88 8.05
C LEU A 31 -18.58 -4.83 8.56
N SER A 32 -18.39 -6.13 8.37
CA SER A 32 -19.34 -7.16 8.85
C SER A 32 -19.48 -7.14 10.37
N GLY A 33 -18.38 -6.91 11.09
CA GLY A 33 -18.38 -6.82 12.54
C GLY A 33 -19.00 -5.53 13.05
N TRP A 34 -18.75 -4.41 12.39
CA TRP A 34 -19.32 -3.11 12.74
C TRP A 34 -20.82 -3.07 12.49
N LEU A 35 -21.27 -3.38 11.27
CA LEU A 35 -22.68 -3.30 10.88
C LEU A 35 -23.52 -4.40 11.54
N GLY A 36 -22.95 -5.60 11.68
CA GLY A 36 -23.61 -6.73 12.32
C GLY A 36 -23.46 -6.76 13.85
N ARG A 37 -22.80 -5.76 14.46
CA ARG A 37 -22.51 -5.68 15.91
C ARG A 37 -21.93 -6.99 16.48
N LYS A 38 -21.02 -7.62 15.72
CA LYS A 38 -20.43 -8.93 16.07
C LYS A 38 -19.27 -8.76 17.05
N PRO A 39 -18.96 -9.78 17.88
CA PRO A 39 -17.79 -9.74 18.73
C PRO A 39 -16.50 -9.56 17.92
N TYR A 40 -15.48 -8.95 18.53
CA TYR A 40 -14.16 -8.81 17.93
C TYR A 40 -13.30 -10.01 18.32
N THR A 41 -12.93 -10.81 17.33
CA THR A 41 -12.31 -12.11 17.54
C THR A 41 -10.82 -12.12 17.22
N GLY A 42 -10.14 -13.20 17.58
CA GLY A 42 -8.75 -13.45 17.20
C GLY A 42 -8.54 -13.44 15.68
N ALA A 43 -9.53 -13.84 14.89
CA ALA A 43 -9.45 -13.82 13.42
C ALA A 43 -9.46 -12.39 12.85
N ASP A 44 -10.20 -11.45 13.46
CA ASP A 44 -10.18 -10.04 13.08
C ASP A 44 -8.81 -9.42 13.38
N ASN A 45 -8.26 -9.77 14.54
CA ASN A 45 -6.89 -9.41 14.89
C ASN A 45 -5.85 -10.08 13.99
N GLY A 46 -6.05 -11.33 13.56
CA GLY A 46 -5.14 -12.01 12.63
C GLY A 46 -5.12 -11.32 11.28
N MET A 47 -6.29 -11.04 10.70
CA MET A 47 -6.40 -10.43 9.37
C MET A 47 -5.92 -8.97 9.36
N GLY A 48 -6.20 -8.19 10.41
CA GLY A 48 -5.60 -6.86 10.55
C GLY A 48 -4.07 -6.89 10.66
N ALA A 49 -3.49 -7.97 11.18
CA ALA A 49 -2.03 -8.16 11.22
C ALA A 49 -1.49 -8.51 9.83
N ALA A 50 -2.15 -9.43 9.13
CA ALA A 50 -1.75 -9.84 7.79
C ALA A 50 -1.77 -8.67 6.80
N PHE A 51 -2.84 -7.86 6.83
CA PHE A 51 -2.94 -6.66 6.00
C PHE A 51 -1.77 -5.70 6.25
N ILE A 52 -1.51 -5.37 7.52
CA ILE A 52 -0.42 -4.44 7.84
C ILE A 52 0.97 -5.00 7.54
N GLY A 53 1.17 -6.29 7.78
CA GLY A 53 2.43 -6.97 7.47
C GLY A 53 2.71 -6.91 5.97
N SER A 54 1.70 -7.14 5.13
CA SER A 54 1.82 -7.00 3.69
C SER A 54 2.09 -5.56 3.25
N MET A 55 1.47 -4.56 3.90
CA MET A 55 1.73 -3.13 3.64
C MET A 55 3.18 -2.75 3.98
N HIS A 56 3.70 -3.22 5.12
CA HIS A 56 5.08 -2.98 5.52
C HIS A 56 6.09 -3.65 4.59
N LEU A 57 5.82 -4.88 4.17
CA LEU A 57 6.63 -5.57 3.15
C LEU A 57 6.62 -4.79 1.83
N GLN A 58 5.45 -4.34 1.39
CA GLN A 58 5.29 -3.56 0.17
C GLN A 58 6.08 -2.24 0.25
N LEU A 59 5.98 -1.53 1.37
CA LEU A 59 6.73 -0.30 1.61
C LEU A 59 8.24 -0.55 1.60
N LEU A 60 8.71 -1.59 2.30
CA LEU A 60 10.14 -1.92 2.34
C LEU A 60 10.71 -2.16 0.94
N LEU A 61 10.06 -3.00 0.15
CA LEU A 61 10.47 -3.25 -1.24
C LEU A 61 10.41 -1.97 -2.08
N GLY A 62 9.39 -1.14 -1.87
CA GLY A 62 9.24 0.16 -2.53
C GLY A 62 10.36 1.14 -2.17
N LEU A 63 10.78 1.20 -0.91
CA LEU A 63 11.88 2.06 -0.46
C LEU A 63 13.23 1.58 -1.02
N ILE A 64 13.45 0.26 -1.10
CA ILE A 64 14.65 -0.29 -1.77
C ILE A 64 14.67 0.13 -3.24
N LEU A 65 13.55 0.03 -3.95
CA LEU A 65 13.44 0.52 -5.32
C LEU A 65 13.70 2.03 -5.37
N TYR A 66 13.05 2.82 -4.52
CA TYR A 66 13.12 4.28 -4.56
C TYR A 66 14.50 4.84 -4.25
N PHE A 67 15.21 4.31 -3.26
CA PHE A 67 16.51 4.86 -2.85
C PHE A 67 17.70 4.21 -3.56
N ALA A 68 17.60 2.97 -4.01
CA ALA A 68 18.78 2.21 -4.48
C ALA A 68 18.72 1.76 -5.94
N LEU A 69 17.58 1.26 -6.42
CA LEU A 69 17.56 0.42 -7.63
C LEU A 69 16.78 1.02 -8.82
N SER A 70 15.78 1.86 -8.56
CA SER A 70 14.82 2.30 -9.59
C SER A 70 15.34 3.49 -10.40
N PRO A 71 15.13 3.49 -11.73
CA PRO A 71 15.42 4.64 -12.59
C PRO A 71 14.46 5.83 -12.35
N PHE A 72 13.37 5.62 -11.59
CA PHE A 72 12.47 6.68 -11.15
C PHE A 72 12.63 7.02 -9.66
N GLY A 73 13.64 6.44 -9.02
CA GLY A 73 14.00 6.73 -7.63
C GLY A 73 14.89 7.98 -7.49
N VAL A 74 15.49 8.18 -6.32
CA VAL A 74 16.32 9.35 -5.99
C VAL A 74 17.41 9.61 -7.03
N LYS A 75 18.20 8.59 -7.39
CA LYS A 75 19.25 8.72 -8.42
C LYS A 75 18.70 9.07 -9.80
N GLY A 76 17.51 8.56 -10.13
CA GLY A 76 16.82 8.87 -11.37
C GLY A 76 16.36 10.31 -11.44
N MET A 77 15.82 10.83 -10.32
CA MET A 77 15.42 12.23 -10.19
C MET A 77 16.62 13.18 -10.30
N GLU A 78 17.74 12.84 -9.67
CA GLU A 78 19.00 13.59 -9.80
C GLU A 78 19.47 13.62 -11.26
N ALA A 79 19.50 12.47 -11.93
CA ALA A 79 19.89 12.37 -13.34
C ALA A 79 18.93 13.11 -14.29
N ALA A 80 17.65 13.25 -13.93
CA ALA A 80 16.64 13.95 -14.71
C ALA A 80 16.73 15.49 -14.61
N GLY A 81 17.68 16.04 -13.86
CA GLY A 81 17.79 17.49 -13.62
C GLY A 81 17.10 17.97 -12.34
N GLY A 82 16.85 17.06 -11.40
CA GLY A 82 16.29 17.36 -10.09
C GLY A 82 14.78 17.56 -10.06
N MET A 83 14.27 17.94 -8.88
CA MET A 83 12.83 17.99 -8.60
C MET A 83 12.04 18.91 -9.55
N GLY A 84 12.63 20.02 -9.99
CA GLY A 84 11.97 20.95 -10.92
C GLY A 84 11.69 20.33 -12.30
N ALA A 85 12.55 19.44 -12.77
CA ALA A 85 12.34 18.70 -14.02
C ALA A 85 11.35 17.54 -13.81
N VAL A 86 11.51 16.78 -12.73
CA VAL A 86 10.62 15.66 -12.36
C VAL A 86 9.17 16.11 -12.25
N MET A 87 8.90 17.27 -11.65
CA MET A 87 7.53 17.77 -11.49
C MET A 87 6.86 18.15 -12.82
N LYS A 88 7.64 18.44 -13.87
CA LYS A 88 7.12 18.80 -15.21
C LYS A 88 6.77 17.56 -16.04
N ASP A 89 7.48 16.45 -15.84
CA ASP A 89 7.19 15.19 -16.53
C ASP A 89 6.16 14.35 -15.76
N PRO A 90 4.96 14.09 -16.32
CA PRO A 90 3.90 13.37 -15.60
C PRO A 90 4.30 11.96 -15.14
N ALA A 91 5.11 11.24 -15.93
CA ALA A 91 5.51 9.88 -15.59
C ALA A 91 6.54 9.86 -14.46
N ALA A 92 7.57 10.71 -14.53
CA ALA A 92 8.56 10.88 -13.48
C ALA A 92 7.93 11.38 -12.18
N ARG A 93 7.01 12.36 -12.26
CA ARG A 93 6.26 12.87 -11.10
C ARG A 93 5.42 11.78 -10.43
N PHE A 94 4.70 10.99 -11.21
CA PHE A 94 3.87 9.92 -10.67
C PHE A 94 4.73 8.93 -9.85
N TRP A 95 5.83 8.41 -10.42
CA TRP A 95 6.64 7.40 -9.75
C TRP A 95 7.53 7.95 -8.64
N GLY A 96 8.15 9.11 -8.89
CA GLY A 96 9.11 9.73 -7.97
C GLY A 96 8.47 10.49 -6.81
N VAL A 97 7.18 10.86 -6.92
CA VAL A 97 6.52 11.73 -5.93
C VAL A 97 5.16 11.18 -5.53
N GLU A 98 4.19 11.19 -6.45
CA GLU A 98 2.78 10.94 -6.10
C GLU A 98 2.58 9.53 -5.53
N HIS A 99 3.11 8.51 -6.21
CA HIS A 99 2.97 7.11 -5.83
C HIS A 99 3.59 6.85 -4.45
N ILE A 100 4.85 7.20 -4.23
CA ILE A 100 5.53 6.94 -2.96
C ILE A 100 4.88 7.71 -1.80
N THR A 101 4.56 8.99 -1.99
CA THR A 101 3.92 9.80 -0.94
C THR A 101 2.58 9.22 -0.53
N THR A 102 1.72 8.86 -1.49
CA THR A 102 0.42 8.28 -1.18
C THR A 102 0.53 6.86 -0.59
N MET A 103 1.52 6.05 -1.00
CA MET A 103 1.73 4.73 -0.39
C MET A 103 2.21 4.84 1.06
N VAL A 104 3.07 5.80 1.40
CA VAL A 104 3.45 6.06 2.79
C VAL A 104 2.22 6.46 3.62
N LEU A 105 1.37 7.35 3.10
CA LEU A 105 0.11 7.71 3.76
C LEU A 105 -0.81 6.49 3.96
N ALA A 106 -0.93 5.62 2.95
CA ALA A 106 -1.71 4.40 3.06
C ALA A 106 -1.21 3.47 4.19
N VAL A 107 0.11 3.31 4.31
CA VAL A 107 0.74 2.53 5.40
C VAL A 107 0.45 3.17 6.76
N VAL A 108 0.56 4.50 6.86
CA VAL A 108 0.25 5.24 8.10
C VAL A 108 -1.21 5.02 8.52
N PHE A 109 -2.17 5.16 7.60
CA PHE A 109 -3.58 4.91 7.91
C PHE A 109 -3.84 3.46 8.30
N ALA A 110 -3.23 2.48 7.61
CA ALA A 110 -3.33 1.09 8.00
C ALA A 110 -2.78 0.87 9.43
N GLN A 111 -1.61 1.44 9.74
CA GLN A 111 -0.97 1.39 11.06
C GLN A 111 -1.86 2.00 12.16
N ILE A 112 -2.50 3.14 11.89
CA ILE A 112 -3.46 3.75 12.81
C ILE A 112 -4.65 2.82 13.03
N GLY A 113 -5.25 2.29 11.97
CA GLY A 113 -6.39 1.37 12.05
C GLY A 113 -6.11 0.16 12.94
N ARG A 114 -4.94 -0.46 12.75
CA ARG A 114 -4.47 -1.58 13.59
C ARG A 114 -4.22 -1.18 15.03
N SER A 115 -3.53 -0.06 15.24
CA SER A 115 -3.15 0.39 16.57
C SER A 115 -4.39 0.73 17.40
N LEU A 116 -5.41 1.30 16.76
CA LEU A 116 -6.66 1.69 17.41
C LEU A 116 -7.64 0.51 17.61
N SER A 117 -7.67 -0.48 16.71
CA SER A 117 -8.55 -1.66 16.85
C SER A 117 -8.06 -2.66 17.90
N LYS A 118 -6.76 -2.62 18.25
CA LYS A 118 -6.17 -3.43 19.33
C LYS A 118 -6.34 -2.83 20.73
N LYS A 119 -6.64 -1.54 20.84
CA LYS A 119 -6.79 -0.88 22.14
C LYS A 119 -8.07 -1.36 22.85
N PRO A 120 -8.11 -1.37 24.20
CA PRO A 120 -9.32 -1.64 24.96
C PRO A 120 -10.47 -0.72 24.52
N ALA A 121 -11.57 -1.32 24.11
CA ALA A 121 -12.82 -0.70 23.68
C ALA A 121 -13.88 -1.81 23.53
N ASP A 122 -15.14 -1.44 23.39
CA ASP A 122 -16.18 -2.38 22.96
C ASP A 122 -15.92 -2.88 21.53
N ASP A 123 -16.46 -4.05 21.20
CA ASP A 123 -16.17 -4.73 19.94
C ASP A 123 -16.64 -3.96 18.71
N VAL A 124 -17.77 -3.25 18.82
CA VAL A 124 -18.29 -2.43 17.72
C VAL A 124 -17.34 -1.28 17.43
N THR A 125 -16.81 -0.62 18.46
CA THR A 125 -15.81 0.44 18.30
C THR A 125 -14.51 -0.06 17.67
N LYS A 126 -14.03 -1.26 18.03
CA LYS A 126 -12.84 -1.86 17.41
C LYS A 126 -13.05 -2.11 15.91
N HIS A 127 -14.18 -2.70 15.55
CA HIS A 127 -14.56 -2.95 14.16
C HIS A 127 -14.72 -1.66 13.36
N ARG A 128 -15.39 -0.65 13.91
CA ARG A 128 -15.56 0.66 13.27
C ARG A 128 -14.22 1.33 12.99
N ARG A 129 -13.30 1.33 13.96
CA ARG A 129 -11.93 1.88 13.78
C ARG A 129 -11.20 1.15 12.67
N ALA A 130 -11.21 -0.18 12.68
CA ALA A 130 -10.59 -0.98 11.63
C ALA A 130 -11.22 -0.67 10.25
N ALA A 131 -12.54 -0.62 10.14
CA ALA A 131 -13.24 -0.38 8.88
C ALA A 131 -12.91 0.98 8.26
N ILE A 132 -12.92 2.06 9.06
CA ILE A 132 -12.61 3.41 8.58
C ILE A 132 -11.17 3.48 8.08
N TYR A 133 -10.21 3.08 8.91
CA TYR A 133 -8.80 3.28 8.60
C TYR A 133 -8.26 2.29 7.56
N PHE A 134 -8.70 1.02 7.59
CA PHE A 134 -8.37 0.06 6.54
C PHE A 134 -9.04 0.43 5.22
N GLY A 135 -10.26 0.96 5.25
CA GLY A 135 -10.95 1.48 4.08
C GLY A 135 -10.19 2.63 3.42
N ILE A 136 -9.76 3.63 4.19
CA ILE A 136 -8.92 4.74 3.70
C ILE A 136 -7.60 4.21 3.12
N ALA A 137 -6.90 3.33 3.85
CA ALA A 137 -5.64 2.77 3.39
C ALA A 137 -5.81 2.02 2.05
N LEU A 138 -6.83 1.17 1.92
CA LEU A 138 -7.13 0.47 0.68
C LEU A 138 -7.50 1.39 -0.46
N LEU A 139 -8.30 2.43 -0.20
CA LEU A 139 -8.64 3.42 -1.21
C LEU A 139 -7.38 4.07 -1.79
N LEU A 140 -6.46 4.51 -0.92
CA LEU A 140 -5.19 5.10 -1.33
C LEU A 140 -4.32 4.10 -2.12
N VAL A 141 -4.26 2.83 -1.69
CA VAL A 141 -3.60 1.74 -2.43
C VAL A 141 -4.21 1.58 -3.82
N LEU A 142 -5.53 1.49 -3.92
CA LEU A 142 -6.23 1.30 -5.19
C LEU A 142 -6.04 2.49 -6.14
N LEU A 143 -5.98 3.72 -5.62
CA LEU A 143 -5.76 4.91 -6.44
C LEU A 143 -4.36 4.96 -7.07
N MET A 144 -3.34 4.42 -6.40
CA MET A 144 -1.95 4.53 -6.84
C MET A 144 -1.37 3.25 -7.42
N ILE A 145 -2.11 2.14 -7.36
CA ILE A 145 -1.80 0.99 -8.21
C ILE A 145 -1.97 1.48 -9.66
N PRO A 146 -0.92 1.47 -10.49
CA PRO A 146 -1.05 1.87 -11.88
C PRO A 146 -1.61 0.68 -12.64
N TRP A 147 -2.94 0.59 -12.59
CA TRP A 147 -3.74 -0.37 -13.33
C TRP A 147 -3.47 -0.25 -14.82
N GLY A 148 -3.69 -1.35 -15.55
CA GLY A 148 -3.66 -1.32 -17.02
C GLY A 148 -4.63 -0.30 -17.62
N ILE A 149 -5.65 0.16 -16.88
CA ILE A 149 -6.58 1.20 -17.34
C ILE A 149 -5.88 2.58 -17.42
N TRP A 150 -5.02 2.91 -16.44
CA TRP A 150 -4.27 4.18 -16.40
C TRP A 150 -2.97 4.13 -17.20
N ASN A 151 -2.49 2.92 -17.49
CA ASN A 151 -1.34 2.66 -18.33
C ASN A 151 -1.60 1.39 -19.17
N PRO A 152 -2.26 1.50 -20.33
CA PRO A 152 -2.66 0.37 -21.18
C PRO A 152 -1.50 -0.54 -21.60
N ALA A 153 -0.29 0.02 -21.69
CA ALA A 153 0.91 -0.74 -22.01
C ALA A 153 1.49 -1.52 -20.82
N ARG A 154 0.94 -1.35 -19.60
CA ARG A 154 1.49 -1.94 -18.37
C ARG A 154 0.77 -3.26 -18.04
N PRO A 155 1.48 -4.41 -18.06
CA PRO A 155 0.87 -5.68 -17.73
C PRO A 155 0.47 -5.74 -16.25
N LEU A 156 -0.63 -6.44 -15.95
CA LEU A 156 -1.07 -6.71 -14.58
C LEU A 156 -0.09 -7.63 -13.83
N PHE A 157 0.71 -8.43 -14.54
CA PHE A 157 1.74 -9.26 -13.94
C PHE A 157 3.07 -8.85 -14.55
N ARG A 158 3.94 -8.24 -13.73
CA ARG A 158 5.32 -7.97 -14.12
C ARG A 158 6.17 -9.18 -13.76
N PHE A 159 7.00 -9.58 -14.72
CA PHE A 159 8.03 -10.61 -14.61
C PHE A 159 9.40 -9.93 -14.65
#